data_AF-A0A2E6CGM3-F1
#
_entry.id   AF-A0A2E6CGM3-F1
#
_cell.length_a   1.000
_cell.length_b   1.000
_cell.length_c   1.000
_cell.angle_alpha   90.00
_cell.angle_beta   90.00
_cell.angle_gamma   90.00
#
_symmetry.space_group_name_H-M   'P 1'
#
loop_
_entity.id
_entity.type
_entity.pdbx_description
1 polymer ?
#
loop_
_entity_poly.entity_id
_entity_poly.type
_entity_poly.pdbx_seq_one_letter_code
_entity_poly.pdbx_strand_id
1 'polypeptide(L)'
;MERFSTERALVDDWRQRLKAYPNALKANVVEDAVVQLWQHLRYVRIPAERQDHVEYMRCETVIAHCMLRMLFALNGQFGWQETPKRCAERLTEFEVKPDACYDRLCRALAPPLREGVEMLNALAHESVALAMGQVPDLDTRLARYINDEPRVWSEHS
;
A
#
# COMPACT_ATOMS: atom_id res chain seq x y z
N MET A 1 13.53 36.45 28.07
CA MET A 1 12.22 35.78 28.30
C MET A 1 11.41 35.59 27.00
N GLU A 2 11.74 36.27 25.90
CA GLU A 2 10.99 36.18 24.62
C GLU A 2 11.26 34.92 23.78
N ARG A 3 12.49 34.37 23.77
CA ARG A 3 12.87 33.18 22.96
C ARG A 3 11.97 31.95 23.21
N PHE A 4 11.63 31.69 24.47
CA PHE A 4 10.80 30.54 24.84
C PHE A 4 9.33 30.67 24.40
N SER A 5 8.85 31.89 24.13
CA SER A 5 7.50 32.12 23.59
C SER A 5 7.43 31.79 22.09
N THR A 6 8.49 32.11 21.35
CA THR A 6 8.61 31.84 19.91
C THR A 6 8.75 30.35 19.63
N GLU A 7 9.55 29.63 20.44
CA GLU A 7 9.72 28.18 20.34
C GLU A 7 8.42 27.43 20.63
N ARG A 8 7.67 27.85 21.65
CA ARG A 8 6.38 27.24 22.00
C ARG A 8 5.34 27.49 20.91
N ALA A 9 5.26 28.71 20.37
CA ALA A 9 4.37 29.05 19.26
C ALA A 9 4.70 28.24 18.00
N LEU A 10 5.98 28.03 17.70
CA LEU A 10 6.42 27.18 16.60
C LEU A 10 5.98 25.73 16.81
N VAL A 11 6.23 25.15 17.99
CA VAL A 11 5.81 23.77 18.32
C VAL A 11 4.29 23.60 18.23
N ASP A 12 3.53 24.59 18.68
CA ASP A 12 2.06 24.53 18.61
C ASP A 12 1.53 24.68 17.18
N ASP A 13 2.16 25.50 16.33
CA ASP A 13 1.89 25.53 14.88
C ASP A 13 2.18 24.17 14.22
N TRP A 14 3.35 23.57 14.50
CA TRP A 14 3.67 22.23 14.03
C TRP A 14 2.67 21.19 14.50
N ARG A 15 2.25 21.23 15.77
CA ARG A 15 1.19 20.35 16.30
C ARG A 15 -0.14 20.56 15.60
N GLN A 16 -0.51 21.80 15.32
CA GLN A 16 -1.75 22.11 14.61
C GLN A 16 -1.73 21.62 13.16
N ARG A 17 -0.59 21.79 12.48
CA ARG A 17 -0.35 21.26 11.12
C ARG A 17 -0.27 19.73 11.08
N LEU A 18 0.25 19.09 12.13
CA LEU A 18 0.24 17.63 12.27
C LEU A 18 -1.16 17.08 12.58
N LYS A 19 -1.98 17.82 13.35
CA LYS A 19 -3.38 17.47 13.63
C LYS A 19 -4.26 17.58 12.39
N ALA A 20 -4.04 18.62 11.58
CA ALA A 20 -4.63 18.74 10.25
C ALA A 20 -3.80 17.92 9.27
N TYR A 21 -3.78 16.59 9.46
CA TYR A 21 -3.07 15.67 8.56
C TYR A 21 -3.38 16.04 7.10
N PRO A 22 -2.41 16.56 6.33
CA PRO A 22 -2.76 17.24 5.09
C PRO A 22 -3.35 16.23 4.10
N ASN A 23 -4.57 16.47 3.62
CA ASN A 23 -5.17 15.66 2.56
C ASN A 23 -4.25 15.54 1.34
N ALA A 24 -3.45 16.58 1.07
CA ALA A 24 -2.41 16.55 0.05
C ALA A 24 -1.32 15.49 0.32
N LEU A 25 -0.86 15.34 1.58
CA LEU A 25 0.12 14.31 1.93
C LEU A 25 -0.48 12.90 1.80
N LYS A 26 -1.74 12.73 2.24
CA LYS A 26 -2.49 11.48 2.03
C LYS A 26 -2.51 11.11 0.56
N ALA A 27 -2.98 12.04 -0.27
CA ALA A 27 -3.15 11.85 -1.69
C ALA A 27 -1.82 11.52 -2.38
N ASN A 28 -0.73 12.20 -2.01
CA ASN A 28 0.59 11.97 -2.60
C ASN A 28 1.14 10.59 -2.25
N VAL A 29 1.02 10.15 -0.99
CA VAL A 29 1.56 8.85 -0.59
C VAL A 29 0.71 7.70 -1.14
N VAL A 30 -0.61 7.86 -1.14
CA VAL A 30 -1.51 6.89 -1.78
C VAL A 30 -1.17 6.78 -3.26
N GLU A 31 -1.03 7.90 -3.99
CA GLU A 31 -0.67 7.86 -5.40
C GLU A 31 0.68 7.16 -5.63
N ASP A 32 1.73 7.56 -4.92
CA ASP A 32 3.07 6.93 -5.03
C ASP A 32 3.02 5.42 -4.72
N ALA A 33 2.32 5.03 -3.66
CA ALA A 33 2.19 3.63 -3.29
C ALA A 33 1.44 2.81 -4.35
N VAL A 34 0.38 3.35 -4.94
CA VAL A 34 -0.38 2.66 -5.99
C VAL A 34 0.43 2.52 -7.28
N VAL A 35 1.20 3.54 -7.65
CA VAL A 35 2.09 3.46 -8.83
C VAL A 35 3.12 2.34 -8.65
N GLN A 36 3.79 2.30 -7.50
CA GLN A 36 4.77 1.24 -7.21
C GLN A 36 4.11 -0.14 -7.13
N LEU A 37 2.94 -0.24 -6.51
CA LEU A 37 2.16 -1.47 -6.40
C LEU A 37 1.89 -2.10 -7.77
N TRP A 38 1.38 -1.32 -8.73
CA TRP A 38 1.07 -1.83 -10.07
C TRP A 38 2.32 -2.24 -10.85
N GLN A 39 3.43 -1.51 -10.70
CA GLN A 39 4.70 -1.91 -11.32
C GLN A 39 5.14 -3.29 -10.86
N HIS A 40 5.02 -3.60 -9.55
CA HIS A 40 5.44 -4.91 -9.04
C HIS A 40 4.44 -6.02 -9.35
N LEU A 41 3.13 -5.77 -9.26
CA LEU A 41 2.10 -6.75 -9.60
C LEU A 41 2.17 -7.21 -11.05
N ARG A 42 2.57 -6.33 -11.98
CA ARG A 42 2.77 -6.70 -13.38
C ARG A 42 3.77 -7.83 -13.56
N TYR A 43 4.82 -7.88 -12.73
CA TYR A 43 5.94 -8.80 -12.92
C TYR A 43 5.96 -9.98 -11.94
N VAL A 44 5.18 -9.95 -10.85
CA VAL A 44 5.20 -11.01 -9.81
C VAL A 44 4.79 -12.39 -10.34
N ARG A 45 4.02 -12.44 -11.43
CA ARG A 45 3.64 -13.71 -12.07
C ARG A 45 4.84 -14.46 -12.66
N ILE A 46 5.85 -13.74 -13.16
CA ILE A 46 7.03 -14.35 -13.80
C ILE A 46 7.82 -15.25 -12.84
N PRO A 47 8.26 -14.80 -11.65
CA PRO A 47 8.92 -15.69 -10.70
C PRO A 47 7.98 -16.76 -10.16
N ALA A 48 6.67 -16.50 -10.02
CA ALA A 48 5.72 -17.52 -9.59
C ALA A 48 5.58 -18.68 -10.60
N GLU A 49 5.47 -18.37 -11.90
CA GLU A 49 5.43 -19.38 -12.98
C GLU A 49 6.71 -20.21 -13.03
N ARG A 50 7.86 -19.57 -12.77
CA ARG A 50 9.17 -20.23 -12.71
C ARG A 50 9.42 -21.01 -11.42
N GLN A 51 8.50 -20.95 -10.46
CA GLN A 51 8.69 -21.46 -9.10
C GLN A 51 9.97 -20.91 -8.43
N ASP A 52 10.36 -19.68 -8.80
CA ASP A 52 11.46 -18.97 -8.16
C ASP A 52 10.96 -18.35 -6.86
N HIS A 53 11.02 -19.13 -5.79
CA HIS A 53 10.55 -18.74 -4.47
C HIS A 53 11.26 -17.49 -3.93
N VAL A 54 12.56 -17.33 -4.21
CA VAL A 54 13.35 -16.23 -3.67
C VAL A 54 12.94 -14.91 -4.32
N GLU A 55 12.88 -14.88 -5.65
CA GLU A 55 12.45 -13.69 -6.38
C GLU A 55 10.97 -13.39 -6.16
N TYR A 56 10.14 -14.43 -6.02
CA TYR A 56 8.73 -14.27 -5.67
C TYR A 56 8.56 -13.59 -4.31
N MET A 57 9.22 -14.10 -3.26
CA MET A 57 9.17 -13.50 -1.92
C MET A 57 9.64 -12.04 -1.94
N ARG A 58 10.70 -11.74 -2.69
CA ARG A 58 11.18 -10.36 -2.86
C ARG A 58 10.11 -9.46 -3.48
N CYS A 59 9.45 -9.91 -4.55
CA CYS A 59 8.39 -9.16 -5.20
C CYS A 59 7.15 -8.99 -4.30
N GLU A 60 6.72 -10.06 -3.64
CA GLU A 60 5.60 -10.06 -2.69
C GLU A 60 5.83 -9.04 -1.58
N THR A 61 7.00 -9.03 -0.97
CA THR A 61 7.26 -8.16 0.18
C THR A 61 7.20 -6.69 -0.23
N VAL A 62 7.62 -6.35 -1.45
CA VAL A 62 7.48 -4.99 -1.97
C VAL A 62 6.02 -4.64 -2.24
N ILE A 63 5.25 -5.57 -2.82
CA ILE A 63 3.80 -5.42 -3.04
C ILE A 63 3.08 -5.20 -1.70
N ALA A 64 3.33 -6.04 -0.71
CA ALA A 64 2.80 -5.93 0.64
C ALA A 64 3.17 -4.59 1.27
N HIS A 65 4.43 -4.15 1.13
CA HIS A 65 4.86 -2.85 1.64
C HIS A 65 4.13 -1.68 0.99
N CYS A 66 3.90 -1.72 -0.32
CA CYS A 66 3.14 -0.68 -1.03
C CYS A 66 1.68 -0.63 -0.53
N MET A 67 1.03 -1.80 -0.40
CA MET A 67 -0.33 -1.88 0.15
C MET A 67 -0.39 -1.36 1.59
N LEU A 68 0.56 -1.76 2.45
CA LEU A 68 0.63 -1.25 3.82
C LEU A 68 0.81 0.27 3.83
N ARG A 69 1.77 0.83 3.10
CA ARG A 69 1.98 2.29 3.00
C ARG A 69 0.70 3.03 2.65
N MET A 70 -0.06 2.50 1.68
CA MET A 70 -1.36 3.04 1.29
C MET A 70 -2.39 2.94 2.43
N LEU A 71 -2.57 1.76 3.03
CA LEU A 71 -3.53 1.56 4.12
C LEU A 71 -3.23 2.41 5.35
N PHE A 72 -1.96 2.51 5.75
CA PHE A 72 -1.53 3.44 6.80
C PHE A 72 -1.93 4.87 6.48
N ALA A 73 -1.75 5.28 5.21
CA ALA A 73 -2.11 6.63 4.78
C ALA A 73 -3.61 6.90 4.81
N LEU A 74 -4.42 5.94 4.36
CA LEU A 74 -5.88 6.06 4.39
C LEU A 74 -6.39 6.25 5.82
N ASN A 75 -5.80 5.53 6.76
CA ASN A 75 -6.11 5.58 8.19
C ASN A 75 -5.40 6.73 8.95
N GLY A 76 -4.78 7.68 8.24
CA GLY A 76 -4.17 8.86 8.86
C GLY A 76 -2.94 8.57 9.72
N GLN A 77 -2.32 7.40 9.56
CA GLN A 77 -1.14 7.00 10.30
C GLN A 77 0.13 7.28 9.48
N PHE A 78 0.91 8.29 9.88
CA PHE A 78 2.20 8.62 9.27
C PHE A 78 3.31 8.82 10.29
N GLY A 79 4.52 8.45 9.89
CA GLY A 79 5.71 8.58 10.71
C GLY A 79 5.92 7.33 11.57
N TRP A 80 7.13 6.77 11.46
CA TRP A 80 7.56 5.51 12.05
C TRP A 80 7.07 4.26 11.31
N GLN A 81 7.87 3.83 10.32
CA GLN A 81 7.90 2.45 9.88
C GLN A 81 8.38 1.61 11.07
N GLU A 82 7.47 1.20 11.95
CA GLU A 82 7.79 0.13 12.88
C GLU A 82 8.24 -1.07 12.06
N THR A 83 9.28 -1.74 12.56
CA THR A 83 9.73 -3.02 12.04
C THR A 83 8.52 -3.91 11.70
N PRO A 84 8.57 -4.70 10.61
CA PRO A 84 7.48 -5.56 10.12
C PRO A 84 6.71 -6.36 11.20
N LYS A 85 7.37 -6.58 12.34
CA LYS A 85 6.90 -7.26 13.55
C LYS A 85 5.55 -6.77 14.12
N ARG A 86 5.09 -5.56 13.82
CA ARG A 86 3.84 -4.99 14.39
C ARG A 86 2.74 -4.72 13.36
N CYS A 87 2.94 -5.08 12.10
CA CYS A 87 1.95 -4.80 11.05
C CYS A 87 0.61 -5.52 11.30
N ALA A 88 0.62 -6.74 11.85
CA ALA A 88 -0.59 -7.49 12.17
C ALA A 88 -1.50 -6.75 13.17
N GLU A 89 -0.91 -6.30 14.28
CA GLU A 89 -1.60 -5.57 15.34
C GLU A 89 -2.14 -4.23 14.83
N ARG A 90 -1.36 -3.50 14.03
CA ARG A 90 -1.82 -2.21 13.48
C ARG A 90 -2.96 -2.39 12.48
N LEU A 91 -2.92 -3.44 11.67
CA LEU A 91 -4.00 -3.75 10.74
C LEU A 91 -5.31 -4.08 11.45
N THR A 92 -5.32 -4.54 12.71
CA THR A 92 -6.60 -4.75 13.41
C THR A 92 -7.25 -3.43 13.84
N GLU A 93 -6.46 -2.37 14.02
CA GLU A 93 -6.92 -1.03 14.42
C GLU A 93 -7.43 -0.18 13.25
N PHE A 94 -7.17 -0.59 12.00
CA PHE A 94 -7.56 0.19 10.82
C PHE A 94 -9.05 0.09 10.54
N GLU A 95 -9.68 1.25 10.34
CA GLU A 95 -11.06 1.36 9.90
C GLU A 95 -11.19 1.08 8.40
N VAL A 96 -10.24 1.55 7.60
CA VAL A 96 -10.21 1.37 6.14
C VAL A 96 -9.18 0.31 5.77
N LYS A 97 -9.64 -0.92 5.53
CA LYS A 97 -8.80 -2.04 5.08
C LYS A 97 -9.62 -3.16 4.42
N PRO A 98 -8.99 -4.01 3.59
CA PRO A 98 -9.60 -5.24 3.14
C PRO A 98 -9.86 -6.23 4.30
N ASP A 99 -10.85 -7.09 4.12
CA ASP A 99 -11.13 -8.18 5.06
C ASP A 99 -9.97 -9.17 5.10
N ALA A 100 -9.65 -9.62 6.32
CA ALA A 100 -8.57 -10.56 6.60
C ALA A 100 -7.23 -10.19 5.92
N CYS A 101 -6.95 -8.88 5.76
CA CYS A 101 -5.80 -8.38 5.00
C CYS A 101 -4.46 -9.03 5.40
N TYR A 102 -4.17 -9.10 6.71
CA TYR A 102 -2.94 -9.70 7.21
C TYR A 102 -2.84 -11.20 6.90
N ASP A 103 -3.91 -11.96 7.16
CA ASP A 103 -3.93 -13.40 6.90
C ASP A 103 -3.77 -13.70 5.41
N ARG A 104 -4.35 -12.86 4.54
CA ARG A 104 -4.22 -12.99 3.08
C ARG A 104 -2.81 -12.68 2.60
N LEU A 105 -2.15 -11.66 3.17
CA LEU A 105 -0.73 -11.38 2.90
C LEU A 105 0.14 -12.59 3.30
N CYS A 106 -0.06 -13.14 4.50
CA CYS A 106 0.69 -14.30 4.95
C CYS A 106 0.43 -15.55 4.08
N ARG A 107 -0.81 -15.77 3.64
CA ARG A 107 -1.16 -16.88 2.75
C ARG A 107 -0.56 -16.73 1.36
N ALA A 108 -0.41 -15.50 0.85
CA ALA A 108 0.22 -15.27 -0.45
C ALA A 108 1.68 -15.75 -0.50
N LEU A 109 2.38 -15.77 0.64
CA LEU A 109 3.74 -16.29 0.76
C LEU A 109 3.81 -17.83 0.77
N ALA A 110 2.69 -18.52 0.99
CA ALA A 110 2.65 -19.97 1.05
C ALA A 110 2.56 -20.58 -0.36
N PRO A 111 3.22 -21.74 -0.60
CA PRO A 111 2.96 -22.51 -1.82
C PRO A 111 1.49 -22.95 -1.92
N PRO A 112 0.93 -23.05 -3.14
CA PRO A 112 1.59 -22.80 -4.42
C PRO A 112 1.65 -21.31 -4.80
N LEU A 113 2.79 -20.87 -5.36
CA LEU A 113 3.03 -19.45 -5.67
C LEU A 113 2.00 -18.82 -6.63
N ARG A 114 1.39 -19.63 -7.51
CA ARG A 114 0.34 -19.17 -8.43
C ARG A 114 -0.89 -18.68 -7.67
N GLU A 115 -1.36 -19.45 -6.70
CA GLU A 115 -2.48 -19.04 -5.83
C GLU A 115 -2.10 -17.80 -5.01
N GLY A 116 -0.83 -17.69 -4.61
CA GLY A 116 -0.31 -16.48 -3.98
C GLY A 116 -0.41 -15.24 -4.87
N VAL A 117 -0.08 -15.34 -6.16
CA VAL A 117 -0.25 -14.23 -7.14
C VAL A 117 -1.72 -13.81 -7.26
N GLU A 118 -2.63 -14.77 -7.38
CA GLU A 118 -4.07 -14.48 -7.47
C GLU A 118 -4.57 -13.76 -6.21
N MET A 119 -4.12 -14.20 -5.03
CA MET A 119 -4.45 -13.58 -3.77
C MET A 119 -3.89 -12.15 -3.65
N LEU A 120 -2.65 -11.91 -4.07
CA LEU A 120 -2.03 -10.58 -4.09
C LEU A 120 -2.76 -9.63 -5.04
N ASN A 121 -3.12 -10.11 -6.24
CA ASN A 121 -3.90 -9.31 -7.19
C ASN A 121 -5.25 -8.90 -6.59
N ALA A 122 -6.01 -9.86 -6.05
CA ALA A 122 -7.30 -9.56 -5.42
C ALA A 122 -7.15 -8.53 -4.28
N LEU A 123 -6.17 -8.75 -3.39
CA LEU A 123 -5.95 -7.85 -2.25
C LEU A 123 -5.52 -6.44 -2.70
N ALA A 124 -4.70 -6.35 -3.74
CA ALA A 124 -4.29 -5.08 -4.31
C ALA A 124 -5.46 -4.31 -4.91
N HIS A 125 -6.31 -4.97 -5.71
CA HIS A 125 -7.50 -4.35 -6.29
C HIS A 125 -8.46 -3.85 -5.22
N GLU A 126 -8.73 -4.64 -4.19
CA GLU A 126 -9.56 -4.23 -3.04
C GLU A 126 -8.96 -3.01 -2.32
N SER A 127 -7.65 -3.03 -2.07
CA SER A 127 -6.96 -1.93 -1.38
C SER A 127 -6.98 -0.64 -2.21
N VAL A 128 -6.83 -0.74 -3.54
CA VAL A 128 -6.91 0.41 -4.45
C VAL A 128 -8.35 0.93 -4.55
N ALA A 129 -9.35 0.05 -4.57
CA ALA A 129 -10.76 0.47 -4.55
C ALA A 129 -11.09 1.27 -3.28
N LEU A 130 -10.59 0.83 -2.11
CA LEU A 130 -10.71 1.59 -0.86
C LEU A 130 -10.02 2.96 -0.97
N ALA A 131 -8.85 3.02 -1.61
CA ALA A 131 -8.12 4.27 -1.81
C ALA A 131 -8.87 5.24 -2.72
N MET A 132 -9.46 4.75 -3.82
CA MET A 132 -10.28 5.55 -4.74
C MET A 132 -11.53 6.13 -4.04
N GLY A 133 -12.12 5.39 -3.09
CA GLY A 133 -13.25 5.88 -2.29
C GLY A 133 -12.90 6.98 -1.29
N GLN A 134 -11.62 7.14 -0.94
CA GLN A 134 -11.15 8.03 0.13
C GLN A 134 -10.31 9.20 -0.36
N VAL A 135 -9.74 9.11 -1.57
CA VAL A 135 -8.85 10.12 -2.15
C VAL A 135 -9.50 10.65 -3.44
N PRO A 136 -9.95 11.92 -3.45
CA PRO A 136 -10.53 12.53 -4.64
C PRO A 136 -9.59 12.49 -5.85
N ASP A 137 -10.19 12.31 -7.03
CA ASP A 137 -9.54 12.31 -8.34
C ASP A 137 -8.36 11.33 -8.48
N LEU A 138 -8.28 10.32 -7.60
CA LEU A 138 -7.20 9.32 -7.64
C LEU A 138 -7.30 8.47 -8.92
N ASP A 139 -8.49 8.08 -9.32
CA ASP A 139 -8.77 7.35 -10.56
C ASP A 139 -8.22 8.08 -11.81
N THR A 140 -8.49 9.38 -11.92
CA THR A 140 -8.04 10.23 -13.01
C THR A 140 -6.51 10.33 -13.03
N ARG A 141 -5.89 10.47 -11.85
CA ARG A 141 -4.43 10.51 -11.71
C ARG A 141 -3.76 9.17 -12.01
N LEU A 142 -4.45 8.07 -11.74
CA LEU A 142 -3.96 6.72 -11.96
C LEU A 142 -4.27 6.16 -13.35
N ALA A 143 -5.19 6.75 -14.11
CA ALA A 143 -5.55 6.30 -15.46
C ALA A 143 -4.35 6.16 -16.40
N ARG A 144 -3.31 7.00 -16.21
CA ARG A 144 -2.04 6.92 -16.95
C ARG A 144 -1.19 5.68 -16.62
N TYR A 145 -1.47 4.99 -15.52
CA TYR A 145 -0.73 3.82 -15.03
C TYR A 145 -1.57 2.53 -15.11
N ILE A 146 -2.89 2.62 -14.96
CA ILE A 146 -3.81 1.46 -14.93
C ILE A 146 -4.15 0.95 -16.35
N ASN A 147 -4.04 1.78 -17.39
CA ASN A 147 -4.33 1.39 -18.78
C ASN A 147 -3.36 0.35 -19.39
N ASP A 148 -2.38 -0.13 -18.63
CA ASP A 148 -1.55 -1.29 -18.96
C ASP A 148 -2.07 -2.51 -18.18
N GLU A 149 -3.34 -2.90 -18.41
CA GLU A 149 -3.87 -4.18 -17.94
C GLU A 149 -2.84 -5.29 -18.23
N PRO A 150 -2.64 -6.27 -17.34
CA PRO A 150 -1.87 -7.44 -17.69
C PRO A 150 -2.58 -8.06 -18.89
N ARG A 151 -1.97 -7.95 -20.08
CA ARG A 151 -2.45 -8.62 -21.30
C ARG A 151 -2.92 -10.00 -20.88
N VAL A 152 -4.18 -10.31 -21.15
CA VAL A 152 -4.72 -11.65 -21.01
C VAL A 152 -3.91 -12.50 -21.98
N TRP A 153 -2.82 -13.09 -21.49
CA TRP A 153 -2.01 -14.00 -22.26
C TRP A 153 -2.82 -15.30 -22.33
N SER A 154 -3.49 -15.50 -23.46
CA SER A 154 -4.21 -16.72 -23.78
C SER A 154 -3.33 -17.94 -23.52
N GLU A 155 -3.90 -18.99 -22.92
CA GLU A 155 -3.27 -20.24 -22.45
C GLU A 155 -2.71 -21.13 -23.59
N HIS A 156 -1.97 -20.56 -24.54
CA HIS A 156 -1.41 -21.27 -25.68
C HIS A 156 0.10 -21.07 -25.70
N SER A 157 0.83 -21.81 -24.86
CA SER A 157 2.26 -22.12 -25.02
C SER A 157 2.61 -23.36 -24.22
#